data_AF-A0A6P2R7P1-F1
#
_entry.id   AF-A0A6P2R7P1-F1
#
_cell.length_a   1.000
_cell.length_b   1.000
_cell.length_c   1.000
_cell.angle_alpha   90.00
_cell.angle_beta   90.00
_cell.angle_gamma   90.00
#
_symmetry.space_group_name_H-M   'P 1'
#
loop_
_entity.id
_entity.type
_entity.pdbx_description
1 polymer ?
#
loop_
_entity_poly.entity_id
_entity_poly.type
_entity_poly.pdbx_seq_one_letter_code
_entity_poly.pdbx_strand_id
1 'polypeptide(L)'
;MMKLSRLAAHAVILVISLASAAYARDLDRSDPDRAHILAAIHRLNDNDPNLKQYRYFVVDLVKDRNAAFVCAALADKNGGVEMTDDQAEIMTFALENRSPQWVATRLTGVGFAAGAQPLQSDCRVNGRVVNTFADINAALKSMGHKPFASR
;
A
#
# COMPACT_ATOMS: atom_id res chain seq x y z
N MET A 1 62.71 29.59 -7.23
CA MET A 1 62.59 29.33 -5.77
C MET A 1 61.20 28.78 -5.48
N MET A 2 61.07 27.83 -4.56
CA MET A 2 59.78 27.30 -4.12
C MET A 2 59.01 28.33 -3.27
N LYS A 3 57.67 28.27 -3.29
CA LYS A 3 56.86 27.95 -2.09
C LYS A 3 55.42 27.61 -2.47
N LEU A 4 54.85 26.65 -1.74
CA LEU A 4 53.47 26.20 -1.89
C LEU A 4 52.51 27.17 -1.19
N SER A 5 51.28 27.25 -1.69
CA SER A 5 50.12 27.49 -0.83
C SER A 5 48.90 26.72 -1.39
N ARG A 6 48.46 25.73 -0.63
CA ARG A 6 47.31 24.87 -0.96
C ARG A 6 46.02 25.69 -0.91
N LEU A 7 45.21 25.61 -1.96
CA LEU A 7 43.78 25.95 -1.88
C LEU A 7 42.97 24.71 -2.23
N ALA A 8 42.73 23.88 -1.21
CA ALA A 8 41.67 22.89 -1.24
C ALA A 8 40.33 23.64 -1.05
N ALA A 9 39.44 23.59 -2.03
CA ALA A 9 38.14 24.22 -1.98
C ALA A 9 37.04 23.27 -2.51
N HIS A 10 36.80 22.22 -1.72
CA HIS A 10 35.50 21.57 -1.53
C HIS A 10 34.55 21.49 -2.74
N ALA A 11 34.67 20.42 -3.53
CA ALA A 11 33.56 19.94 -4.35
C ALA A 11 32.45 19.40 -3.43
N VAL A 12 31.49 20.26 -3.06
CA VAL A 12 30.29 19.85 -2.32
C VAL A 12 29.37 19.12 -3.29
N ILE A 13 29.52 17.80 -3.39
CA ILE A 13 28.52 16.95 -4.05
C ILE A 13 27.32 16.86 -3.11
N LEU A 14 26.35 17.75 -3.31
CA LEU A 14 25.08 17.67 -2.61
C LEU A 14 24.27 16.50 -3.21
N VAL A 15 24.54 15.28 -2.71
CA VAL A 15 23.64 14.14 -2.92
C VAL A 15 22.36 14.45 -2.16
N ILE A 16 21.40 15.06 -2.85
CA ILE A 16 20.02 15.16 -2.35
C ILE A 16 19.46 13.74 -2.40
N SER A 17 19.67 13.02 -1.31
CA SER A 17 18.86 11.85 -0.97
C SER A 17 17.43 12.35 -0.81
N LEU A 18 16.67 12.34 -1.91
CA LEU A 18 15.22 12.43 -1.87
C LEU A 18 14.73 11.22 -1.08
N ALA A 19 14.61 11.40 0.23
CA ALA A 19 13.78 10.56 1.06
C ALA A 19 12.37 10.75 0.54
N SER A 20 11.97 9.89 -0.40
CA SER A 20 10.62 9.82 -0.92
C SER A 20 9.71 9.51 0.26
N ALA A 21 9.16 10.55 0.87
CA ALA A 21 7.99 10.42 1.73
C ALA A 21 6.96 9.67 0.89
N ALA A 22 6.63 8.45 1.30
CA ALA A 22 5.63 7.63 0.65
C ALA A 22 4.26 8.22 0.98
N TYR A 23 3.92 9.34 0.33
CA TYR A 23 2.58 9.89 0.38
C TYR A 23 1.60 8.80 -0.03
N ALA A 24 0.48 8.73 0.67
CA ALA A 24 -0.66 7.89 0.32
C ALA A 24 -0.96 8.03 -1.17
N ARG A 25 -0.80 6.94 -1.94
CA ARG A 25 -1.09 6.94 -3.38
C ARG A 25 -2.47 6.35 -3.58
N ASP A 26 -3.20 6.92 -4.51
CA ASP A 26 -4.47 6.38 -4.96
C ASP A 26 -4.45 6.38 -6.48
N LEU A 27 -5.27 5.53 -7.09
CA LEU A 27 -5.60 5.74 -8.49
C LEU A 27 -6.40 7.04 -8.62
N ASP A 28 -6.27 7.71 -9.76
CA ASP A 28 -7.14 8.82 -10.09
C ASP A 28 -8.61 8.36 -10.02
N ARG A 29 -9.51 9.24 -9.56
CA ARG A 29 -10.96 8.94 -9.54
C ARG A 29 -11.55 8.67 -10.92
N SER A 30 -10.87 9.11 -11.98
CA SER A 30 -11.17 8.84 -13.38
C SER A 30 -10.62 7.51 -13.92
N ASP A 31 -9.78 6.77 -13.17
CA ASP A 31 -9.33 5.44 -13.61
C ASP A 31 -10.53 4.48 -13.63
N PRO A 32 -10.84 3.84 -14.77
CA PRO A 32 -12.06 3.05 -14.94
C PRO A 32 -12.09 1.80 -14.06
N ASP A 33 -10.93 1.27 -13.66
CA ASP A 33 -10.86 0.09 -12.78
C ASP A 33 -11.05 0.45 -11.30
N ARG A 34 -10.76 1.70 -10.88
CA ARG A 34 -10.72 2.09 -9.47
C ARG A 34 -12.03 1.77 -8.75
N ALA A 35 -13.17 2.10 -9.35
CA ALA A 35 -14.48 1.80 -8.78
C ALA A 35 -14.73 0.28 -8.67
N HIS A 36 -14.30 -0.51 -9.65
CA HIS A 36 -14.47 -1.96 -9.67
C HIS A 36 -13.53 -2.69 -8.70
N ILE A 37 -12.31 -2.20 -8.53
CA ILE A 37 -11.32 -2.63 -7.51
C ILE A 37 -11.90 -2.44 -6.11
N LEU A 38 -12.38 -1.23 -5.79
CA LEU A 38 -12.99 -0.95 -4.48
C LEU A 38 -14.30 -1.72 -4.28
N ALA A 39 -15.10 -1.94 -5.33
CA ALA A 39 -16.28 -2.79 -5.23
C ALA A 39 -15.92 -4.28 -4.97
N ALA A 40 -14.77 -4.76 -5.44
CA ALA A 40 -14.31 -6.13 -5.18
C ALA A 40 -13.90 -6.33 -3.71
N ILE A 41 -13.29 -5.32 -3.08
CA ILE A 41 -12.95 -5.34 -1.65
C ILE A 41 -14.22 -5.30 -0.80
N HIS A 42 -15.19 -4.43 -1.12
CA HIS A 42 -16.50 -4.43 -0.46
C HIS A 42 -17.17 -5.81 -0.52
N ARG A 43 -17.29 -6.41 -1.71
CA ARG A 43 -17.87 -7.76 -1.86
C ARG A 43 -17.13 -8.83 -1.04
N LEU A 44 -15.81 -8.72 -0.89
CA LEU A 44 -15.02 -9.65 -0.07
C LEU A 44 -15.33 -9.48 1.43
N ASN A 45 -15.44 -8.24 1.91
CA ASN A 45 -15.75 -7.94 3.31
C ASN A 45 -17.23 -8.20 3.67
N ASP A 46 -18.17 -7.98 2.73
CA ASP A 46 -19.60 -8.28 2.92
C ASP A 46 -19.89 -9.78 3.17
N ASN A 47 -18.99 -10.65 2.71
CA ASN A 47 -19.02 -12.10 2.93
C ASN A 47 -18.46 -12.52 4.30
N ASP A 48 -17.84 -11.60 5.04
CA ASP A 48 -17.27 -11.84 6.37
C ASP A 48 -18.15 -11.15 7.43
N PRO A 49 -18.89 -11.93 8.26
CA PRO A 49 -19.81 -11.35 9.24
C PRO A 49 -19.17 -10.34 10.20
N ASN A 50 -17.86 -10.47 10.45
CA ASN A 50 -17.12 -9.56 11.34
C ASN A 50 -16.77 -8.24 10.66
N LEU A 51 -16.68 -8.19 9.33
CA LEU A 51 -16.23 -7.01 8.58
C LEU A 51 -17.33 -6.33 7.74
N LYS A 52 -18.49 -6.96 7.60
CA LYS A 52 -19.65 -6.44 6.86
C LYS A 52 -20.17 -5.06 7.33
N GLN A 53 -19.97 -4.69 8.59
CA GLN A 53 -20.37 -3.38 9.12
C GLN A 53 -19.29 -2.30 8.97
N TYR A 54 -18.06 -2.70 8.68
CA TYR A 54 -16.91 -1.83 8.63
C TYR A 54 -16.74 -1.20 7.25
N ARG A 55 -16.26 0.04 7.26
CA ARG A 55 -15.82 0.78 6.09
C ARG A 55 -14.31 0.83 6.07
N TYR A 56 -13.74 1.40 5.02
CA TYR A 56 -12.31 1.60 4.94
C TYR A 56 -12.01 2.83 4.10
N PHE A 57 -10.86 3.45 4.39
CA PHE A 57 -10.28 4.50 3.55
C PHE A 57 -8.98 4.00 2.93
N VAL A 58 -8.78 4.32 1.66
CA VAL A 58 -7.58 3.93 0.91
C VAL A 58 -6.38 4.71 1.47
N VAL A 59 -5.34 3.98 1.84
CA VAL A 59 -4.04 4.53 2.26
C VAL A 59 -3.01 4.37 1.15
N ASP A 60 -3.01 3.24 0.46
CA ASP A 60 -2.24 3.06 -0.79
C ASP A 60 -3.05 2.19 -1.75
N LEU A 61 -3.20 2.60 -3.00
CA LEU A 61 -3.78 1.81 -4.09
C LEU A 61 -2.92 1.95 -5.34
N VAL A 62 -2.29 0.84 -5.71
CA VAL A 62 -1.52 0.69 -6.96
C VAL A 62 -2.18 -0.30 -7.90
N LYS A 63 -2.08 -0.04 -9.21
CA LYS A 63 -2.48 -0.96 -10.29
C LYS A 63 -1.32 -1.12 -11.25
N ASP A 64 -0.97 -2.38 -11.56
CA ASP A 64 -0.03 -2.74 -12.63
C ASP A 64 -0.65 -3.84 -13.48
N ARG A 65 -0.92 -3.52 -14.75
CA ARG A 65 -1.61 -4.37 -15.72
C ARG A 65 -2.93 -4.92 -15.17
N ASN A 66 -3.06 -6.25 -15.08
CA ASN A 66 -4.23 -6.97 -14.60
C ASN A 66 -4.19 -7.25 -13.08
N ALA A 67 -3.29 -6.61 -12.32
CA ALA A 67 -3.24 -6.72 -10.87
C ALA A 67 -3.33 -5.36 -10.19
N ALA A 68 -3.85 -5.35 -8.97
CA ALA A 68 -3.83 -4.21 -8.07
C ALA A 68 -3.48 -4.65 -6.65
N PHE A 69 -2.96 -3.72 -5.86
CA PHE A 69 -2.76 -3.89 -4.42
C PHE A 69 -3.39 -2.69 -3.71
N VAL A 70 -4.13 -2.98 -2.64
CA VAL A 70 -4.76 -1.98 -1.79
C VAL A 70 -4.33 -2.19 -0.36
N CYS A 71 -3.87 -1.11 0.25
CA CYS A 71 -3.66 -0.90 1.66
C CYS A 71 -4.77 0.07 2.12
N ALA A 72 -5.63 -0.37 3.03
CA ALA A 72 -6.75 0.44 3.47
C ALA A 72 -6.92 0.33 4.99
N ALA A 73 -7.11 1.46 5.64
CA ALA A 73 -7.35 1.53 7.06
C ALA A 73 -8.83 1.26 7.36
N LEU A 74 -9.08 0.43 8.38
CA LEU A 74 -10.42 0.06 8.81
C LEU A 74 -11.10 1.25 9.51
N ALA A 75 -12.37 1.45 9.21
CA ALA A 75 -13.19 2.50 9.79
C ALA A 75 -14.50 1.90 10.32
N ASP A 76 -14.89 2.32 11.51
CA ASP A 76 -16.13 1.90 12.16
C ASP A 76 -17.37 2.36 11.36
N LYS A 77 -18.55 1.94 11.83
CA LYS A 77 -19.84 2.30 11.24
C LYS A 77 -20.12 3.82 11.21
N ASN A 78 -19.40 4.63 11.99
CA ASN A 78 -19.52 6.08 12.06
C ASN A 78 -18.47 6.80 11.20
N GLY A 79 -17.53 6.06 10.58
CA GLY A 79 -16.40 6.60 9.82
C GLY A 79 -15.19 7.00 10.67
N GLY A 80 -15.16 6.66 11.96
CA GLY A 80 -13.97 6.80 12.80
C GLY A 80 -12.97 5.68 12.47
N VAL A 81 -11.68 5.99 12.46
CA VAL A 81 -10.62 4.98 12.27
C VAL A 81 -10.68 3.99 13.44
N GLU A 82 -10.73 2.69 13.16
CA GLU A 82 -10.68 1.67 14.22
C GLU A 82 -9.25 1.53 14.73
N MET A 83 -9.10 1.66 16.05
CA MET A 83 -7.82 1.69 16.74
C MET A 83 -7.72 0.54 17.75
N THR A 84 -6.72 -0.31 17.61
CA THR A 84 -6.36 -1.37 18.58
C THR A 84 -4.97 -1.07 19.13
N ASP A 85 -4.76 -1.11 20.45
CA ASP A 85 -3.46 -0.82 21.09
C ASP A 85 -2.79 0.48 20.61
N ASP A 86 -3.58 1.56 20.46
CA ASP A 86 -3.24 2.86 19.86
C ASP A 86 -2.86 2.84 18.37
N GLN A 87 -3.37 1.87 17.60
CA GLN A 87 -2.97 1.61 16.22
C GLN A 87 -4.15 1.45 15.27
N ALA A 88 -4.13 2.17 14.15
CA ALA A 88 -5.09 1.97 13.07
C ALA A 88 -4.94 0.56 12.48
N GLU A 89 -6.04 -0.21 12.40
CA GLU A 89 -6.00 -1.49 11.70
C GLU A 89 -5.88 -1.26 10.19
N ILE A 90 -4.79 -1.72 9.58
CA ILE A 90 -4.61 -1.70 8.13
C ILE A 90 -4.90 -3.08 7.54
N MET A 91 -5.91 -3.15 6.70
CA MET A 91 -6.15 -4.28 5.81
C MET A 91 -5.33 -4.16 4.53
N THR A 92 -4.74 -5.26 4.08
CA THR A 92 -4.08 -5.34 2.77
C THR A 92 -4.75 -6.38 1.85
N PHE A 93 -4.85 -6.05 0.57
CA PHE A 93 -5.52 -6.83 -0.46
C PHE A 93 -4.68 -6.89 -1.73
N ALA A 94 -4.57 -8.07 -2.33
CA ALA A 94 -4.17 -8.22 -3.73
C ALA A 94 -5.41 -8.49 -4.58
N LEU A 95 -5.49 -7.91 -5.78
CA LEU A 95 -6.61 -8.10 -6.70
C LEU A 95 -6.12 -8.52 -8.09
N GLU A 96 -6.85 -9.44 -8.72
CA GLU A 96 -6.66 -9.84 -10.12
C GLU A 96 -7.88 -9.41 -10.95
N ASN A 97 -7.64 -8.78 -12.11
CA ASN A 97 -8.67 -8.56 -13.11
C ASN A 97 -8.93 -9.88 -13.86
N ARG A 98 -10.05 -10.51 -13.52
CA ARG A 98 -10.62 -11.70 -14.18
C ARG A 98 -11.83 -11.25 -14.98
N SER A 99 -11.59 -10.45 -16.02
CA SER A 99 -12.60 -9.81 -16.88
C SER A 99 -13.85 -10.68 -17.08
N PRO A 100 -15.06 -10.17 -16.77
CA PRO A 100 -15.40 -8.76 -16.55
C PRO A 100 -15.22 -8.25 -15.10
N GLN A 101 -14.62 -9.02 -14.19
CA GLN A 101 -14.59 -8.68 -12.76
C GLN A 101 -13.21 -8.65 -12.12
N TRP A 102 -12.98 -7.65 -11.26
CA TRP A 102 -11.91 -7.66 -10.28
C TRP A 102 -12.26 -8.60 -9.12
N VAL A 103 -11.30 -9.43 -8.72
CA VAL A 103 -11.43 -10.40 -7.61
C VAL A 103 -10.36 -10.09 -6.57
N ALA A 104 -10.78 -9.77 -5.35
CA ALA A 104 -9.90 -9.46 -4.23
C ALA A 104 -9.51 -10.71 -3.44
N THR A 105 -8.29 -10.71 -2.90
CA THR A 105 -7.76 -11.65 -1.92
C THR A 105 -7.19 -10.83 -0.77
N ARG A 106 -7.71 -11.02 0.46
CA ARG A 106 -7.15 -10.42 1.68
C ARG A 106 -5.80 -11.08 1.97
N LEU A 107 -4.78 -10.28 2.27
CA LEU A 107 -3.42 -10.74 2.58
C LEU A 107 -3.16 -10.71 4.09
N THR A 108 -3.39 -9.55 4.75
CA THR A 108 -3.26 -9.37 6.20
C THR A 108 -4.20 -8.28 6.73
N GLY A 109 -4.40 -8.27 8.05
CA GLY A 109 -4.65 -7.07 8.86
C GLY A 109 -3.51 -6.90 9.87
N VAL A 110 -2.95 -5.69 10.04
CA VAL A 110 -1.93 -5.40 11.08
C VAL A 110 -2.13 -4.01 11.70
N GLY A 111 -1.82 -3.89 13.00
CA GLY A 111 -1.58 -2.60 13.69
C GLY A 111 -0.11 -2.14 13.59
N PHE A 112 0.21 -0.93 14.06
CA PHE A 112 1.42 -0.14 13.76
C PHE A 112 2.45 0.14 14.88
N ALA A 113 2.17 -0.22 16.13
CA ALA A 113 2.66 0.46 17.36
C ALA A 113 2.20 1.94 17.54
N ALA A 114 2.13 2.39 18.79
CA ALA A 114 1.57 3.68 19.21
C ALA A 114 2.38 4.90 18.73
N GLY A 115 1.69 5.96 18.31
CA GLY A 115 2.29 7.24 17.90
C GLY A 115 2.74 7.34 16.44
N ALA A 116 2.65 6.25 15.66
CA ALA A 116 2.78 6.31 14.21
C ALA A 116 1.60 7.12 13.62
N GLN A 117 1.89 8.12 12.78
CA GLN A 117 0.82 8.81 12.06
C GLN A 117 0.20 7.84 11.04
N PRO A 118 -1.15 7.78 10.87
CA PRO A 118 -1.78 6.89 9.88
C PRO A 118 -1.31 7.10 8.43
N LEU A 119 -0.72 8.27 8.15
CA LEU A 119 -0.11 8.66 6.87
C LEU A 119 1.37 8.26 6.72
N GLN A 120 1.97 7.63 7.73
CA GLN A 120 3.33 7.03 7.69
C GLN A 120 3.28 5.50 7.59
N SER A 121 2.13 4.95 7.19
CA SER A 121 2.05 3.61 6.65
C SER A 121 2.81 3.54 5.33
N ASP A 122 4.00 2.94 5.33
CA ASP A 122 4.70 2.62 4.08
C ASP A 122 4.00 1.52 3.25
N CYS A 123 2.84 1.00 3.72
CA CYS A 123 2.04 -0.06 3.10
C CYS A 123 2.86 -1.27 2.61
N ARG A 124 3.85 -1.65 3.42
CA ARG A 124 4.83 -2.70 3.09
C ARG A 124 4.33 -4.08 3.47
N VAL A 125 4.57 -5.06 2.59
CA VAL A 125 4.43 -6.48 2.92
C VAL A 125 5.83 -7.03 3.21
N ASN A 126 6.03 -7.57 4.42
CA ASN A 126 7.32 -8.08 4.90
C ASN A 126 8.49 -7.09 4.68
N GLY A 127 8.25 -5.81 5.00
CA GLY A 127 9.26 -4.74 4.88
C GLY A 127 9.54 -4.26 3.45
N ARG A 128 8.82 -4.76 2.44
CA ARG A 128 8.96 -4.35 1.03
C ARG A 128 7.76 -3.52 0.55
N VAL A 129 8.02 -2.41 -0.13
CA VAL A 129 6.98 -1.59 -0.78
C VAL A 129 6.41 -2.35 -1.98
N VAL A 130 5.09 -2.30 -2.16
CA VAL A 130 4.40 -2.95 -3.29
C VAL A 130 4.15 -1.90 -4.38
N ASN A 131 4.71 -2.11 -5.58
CA ASN A 131 4.62 -1.16 -6.70
C ASN A 131 4.23 -1.82 -8.01
N THR A 132 4.74 -3.03 -8.26
CA THR A 132 4.61 -3.75 -9.54
C THR A 132 3.85 -5.06 -9.35
N PHE A 133 3.37 -5.63 -10.46
CA PHE A 133 2.82 -6.97 -10.53
C PHE A 133 3.75 -8.04 -9.92
N ALA A 134 5.07 -7.86 -10.05
CA ALA A 134 6.06 -8.74 -9.43
C ALA A 134 6.06 -8.60 -7.90
N ASP A 135 5.93 -7.39 -7.36
CA ASP A 135 5.81 -7.15 -5.92
C ASP A 135 4.47 -7.68 -5.37
N ILE A 136 3.38 -7.52 -6.12
CA ILE A 136 2.05 -8.07 -5.76
C ILE A 136 2.12 -9.59 -5.67
N ASN A 137 2.77 -10.25 -6.64
CA ASN A 137 3.00 -11.69 -6.62
C ASN A 137 3.97 -12.14 -5.51
N ALA A 138 4.96 -11.33 -5.15
CA ALA A 138 5.83 -11.58 -4.01
C ALA A 138 5.06 -11.47 -2.68
N ALA A 139 4.18 -10.47 -2.54
CA ALA A 139 3.31 -10.29 -1.39
C ALA A 139 2.37 -11.50 -1.20
N LEU A 140 1.64 -11.88 -2.26
CA LEU A 140 0.79 -13.08 -2.30
C LEU A 140 1.55 -14.32 -1.81
N LYS A 141 2.72 -14.60 -2.43
CA LYS A 141 3.55 -15.75 -2.08
C LYS A 141 4.02 -15.72 -0.62
N SER A 142 4.42 -14.55 -0.12
CA SER A 142 4.89 -14.39 1.26
C SER A 142 3.79 -14.59 2.31
N MET A 143 2.53 -14.40 1.92
CA MET A 143 1.35 -14.66 2.74
C MET A 143 0.70 -16.02 2.46
N GLY A 144 1.40 -16.93 1.75
CA GLY A 144 0.91 -18.30 1.49
C GLY A 144 -0.13 -18.43 0.37
N HIS A 145 -0.45 -17.36 -0.35
CA HIS A 145 -1.35 -17.41 -1.49
C HIS A 145 -0.63 -17.79 -2.78
N LYS A 146 -1.40 -18.33 -3.74
CA LYS A 146 -0.91 -18.57 -5.11
C LYS A 146 -0.72 -17.22 -5.82
N PRO A 147 0.44 -16.96 -6.47
CA PRO A 147 0.64 -15.81 -7.34
C PRO A 147 -0.40 -15.77 -8.47
N PHE A 148 -0.70 -14.57 -8.96
CA PHE A 148 -1.48 -14.38 -10.18
C PHE A 148 -0.69 -14.84 -11.40
N ALA A 149 -1.39 -15.43 -12.37
CA ALA A 149 -0.81 -15.79 -13.65
C ALA A 149 -0.38 -14.53 -14.40
N SER A 150 0.84 -14.52 -14.92
CA SER A 150 1.25 -13.55 -15.94
C SER A 150 0.37 -13.76 -17.18
N ARG A 151 -0.44 -12.77 -17.51
CA ARG A 151 -1.27 -12.69 -18.71
C ARG A 151 -0.80 -11.51 -19.57
#